data_AF-A0A521UTJ6-F1
#
_entry.id   AF-A0A521UTJ6-F1
#
_cell.length_a   1.000
_cell.length_b   1.000
_cell.length_c   1.000
_cell.angle_alpha   90.00
_cell.angle_beta   90.00
_cell.angle_gamma   90.00
#
_symmetry.space_group_name_H-M   'P 1'
#
loop_
_entity.id
_entity.type
_entity.pdbx_description
1 polymer ?
#
loop_
_entity_poly.entity_id
_entity_poly.type
_entity_poly.pdbx_seq_one_letter_code
_entity_poly.pdbx_strand_id
1 'polypeptide(L)'
;MDASEDLSQLSVDQLLKERDTAQSMLEDVLDERMFVLGQTGAHLGASKVASLRAAWDRDETRLRERIAALDRALSAAGVDVHG
;
A
#
# COMPACT_ATOMS: atom_id res chain seq x y z
N MET A 1 1.76 -16.05 -8.35
CA MET A 1 0.57 -15.99 -7.47
C MET A 1 -0.15 -14.73 -7.86
N ASP A 2 -1.24 -14.88 -8.60
CA ASP A 2 -2.05 -13.79 -9.11
C ASP A 2 -2.92 -13.29 -7.96
N ALA A 3 -2.49 -12.25 -7.25
CA ALA A 3 -3.20 -11.68 -6.10
C ALA A 3 -4.35 -10.74 -6.55
N SER A 4 -4.91 -10.99 -7.73
CA SER A 4 -6.28 -10.60 -8.03
C SER A 4 -7.21 -11.62 -7.40
N GLU A 5 -7.15 -11.76 -6.06
CA GLU A 5 -8.29 -12.27 -5.31
C GLU A 5 -9.49 -11.47 -5.78
N ASP A 6 -10.46 -12.18 -6.35
CA ASP A 6 -11.62 -11.60 -6.99
C ASP A 6 -12.40 -10.85 -5.90
N LEU A 7 -12.15 -9.54 -5.78
CA LEU A 7 -12.70 -8.68 -4.73
C LEU A 7 -14.23 -8.77 -4.66
N SER A 8 -14.87 -9.20 -5.75
CA SER A 8 -16.29 -9.47 -5.85
C SER A 8 -16.79 -10.62 -4.96
N GLN A 9 -15.91 -11.51 -4.51
CA GLN A 9 -16.24 -12.66 -3.65
C GLN A 9 -16.04 -12.38 -2.16
N LEU A 10 -15.39 -11.27 -1.81
CA LEU A 10 -15.16 -10.89 -0.43
C LEU A 10 -16.39 -10.23 0.18
N SER A 11 -16.65 -10.50 1.46
CA SER A 11 -17.65 -9.77 2.21
C SER A 11 -17.21 -8.31 2.45
N VAL A 12 -18.16 -7.43 2.76
CA VAL A 12 -17.86 -6.04 3.14
C VAL A 12 -16.84 -5.96 4.28
N ASP A 13 -17.00 -6.79 5.32
CA ASP A 13 -16.07 -6.82 6.45
C ASP A 13 -14.66 -7.26 6.04
N GLN A 14 -14.55 -8.20 5.08
CA GLN A 14 -13.26 -8.62 4.54
C GLN A 14 -12.62 -7.52 3.70
N LEU A 15 -13.41 -6.84 2.84
CA LEU A 15 -12.94 -5.71 2.05
C LEU A 15 -12.43 -4.56 2.93
N LEU A 16 -13.16 -4.23 4.00
CA LEU A 16 -12.73 -3.21 4.98
C LEU A 16 -11.43 -3.63 5.67
N LYS A 17 -11.36 -4.87 6.17
CA LYS A 17 -10.15 -5.39 6.83
C LYS A 17 -8.94 -5.38 5.90
N GLU A 18 -9.12 -5.77 4.64
CA GLU A 18 -8.05 -5.73 3.64
C GLU A 18 -7.63 -4.31 3.31
N ARG A 19 -8.58 -3.38 3.25
CA ARG A 19 -8.28 -1.96 3.03
C ARG A 19 -7.45 -1.40 4.18
N ASP A 20 -7.86 -1.64 5.41
CA ASP A 20 -7.13 -1.20 6.60
C ASP A 20 -5.73 -1.83 6.66
N THR A 21 -5.60 -3.11 6.29
CA THR A 21 -4.31 -3.79 6.20
C THR A 21 -3.41 -3.14 5.15
N ALA A 22 -3.94 -2.86 3.95
CA ALA A 22 -3.19 -2.21 2.88
C ALA A 22 -2.79 -0.76 3.25
N GLN A 23 -3.63 -0.05 4.00
CA GLN A 23 -3.33 1.29 4.52
C GLN A 23 -2.21 1.24 5.55
N SER A 24 -2.27 0.33 6.53
CA SER A 24 -1.20 0.15 7.52
C SER A 24 0.12 -0.22 6.84
N MET A 25 0.10 -1.11 5.85
CA MET A 25 1.30 -1.46 5.08
C MET A 25 1.86 -0.26 4.29
N LEU A 26 0.99 0.62 3.78
CA LEU A 26 1.41 1.81 3.07
C LEU A 26 2.07 2.80 4.03
N GLU A 27 1.51 3.00 5.22
CA GLU A 27 2.12 3.81 6.28
C GLU A 27 3.50 3.28 6.66
N ASP A 28 3.64 1.97 6.88
CA ASP A 28 4.92 1.34 7.20
C ASP A 28 5.99 1.59 6.12
N VAL A 29 5.61 1.48 4.84
CA VAL A 29 6.52 1.75 3.70
C VAL A 29 6.97 3.21 3.68
N LEU A 30 6.04 4.15 3.94
CA LEU A 30 6.35 5.57 3.95
C LEU A 30 7.22 5.95 5.16
N ASP A 31 6.96 5.36 6.31
CA ASP A 31 7.74 5.56 7.54
C ASP A 31 9.14 4.98 7.40
N GLU A 32 9.28 3.77 6.84
CA GLU A 32 10.59 3.18 6.53
C GLU A 32 11.36 4.07 5.55
N ARG A 33 10.72 4.53 4.47
CA ARG A 33 11.33 5.44 3.50
C ARG A 33 11.84 6.72 4.18
N MET A 34 11.03 7.33 5.03
CA MET A 34 11.38 8.55 5.77
C MET A 34 12.55 8.28 6.73
N PHE A 35 12.46 7.22 7.52
CA PHE A 35 13.50 6.83 8.48
C PHE A 35 14.82 6.54 7.79
N VAL A 36 14.79 5.74 6.72
CA VAL A 36 16.00 5.31 6.01
C VAL A 36 16.64 6.47 5.26
N LEU A 37 15.86 7.31 4.58
CA LEU A 37 16.43 8.47 3.89
C LEU A 37 16.88 9.59 4.84
N GLY A 38 16.26 9.69 6.03
CA GLY A 38 16.61 10.68 7.04
C GLY A 38 17.84 10.31 7.86
N GLN A 39 17.82 9.17 8.56
CA GLN A 39 18.86 8.79 9.54
C GLN A 39 19.98 7.92 8.94
N THR A 40 19.63 6.89 8.17
CA THR A 40 20.64 5.91 7.71
C THR A 40 21.19 6.20 6.31
N GLY A 41 20.50 7.04 5.54
CA GLY A 41 20.85 7.41 4.17
C GLY A 41 22.21 8.07 4.03
N ALA A 42 22.69 8.74 5.08
CA ALA A 42 24.03 9.34 5.12
C ALA A 42 25.18 8.30 5.04
N HIS A 43 24.91 7.04 5.41
CA HIS A 43 25.90 5.95 5.39
C HIS A 43 25.72 4.99 4.22
N LEU A 44 24.64 5.13 3.44
CA LEU A 44 24.35 4.27 2.29
C LEU A 44 24.98 4.85 1.02
N GLY A 45 25.63 3.99 0.23
CA GLY A 45 26.11 4.38 -1.10
C GLY A 45 24.94 4.76 -2.03
N ALA A 46 25.17 5.70 -2.95
CA ALA A 46 24.14 6.23 -3.85
C ALA A 46 23.36 5.15 -4.61
N SER A 47 24.04 4.09 -5.09
CA SER A 47 23.39 2.97 -5.78
C SER A 47 22.43 2.18 -4.89
N LYS A 48 22.75 2.04 -3.60
CA LYS A 48 21.87 1.36 -2.63
C LYS A 48 20.64 2.22 -2.33
N VAL A 49 20.83 3.53 -2.16
CA VAL A 49 19.73 4.50 -1.99
C VAL A 49 18.80 4.50 -3.20
N ALA A 50 19.34 4.50 -4.41
CA ALA A 50 18.55 4.45 -5.65
C ALA A 50 17.73 3.15 -5.74
N SER A 51 18.33 2.00 -5.41
CA SER A 51 17.62 0.72 -5.39
C SER A 51 16.50 0.67 -4.35
N LEU A 52 16.71 1.26 -3.16
CA LEU A 52 15.68 1.30 -2.10
C LEU A 52 14.53 2.24 -2.50
N ARG A 53 14.84 3.41 -3.06
CA ARG A 53 13.82 4.32 -3.60
C ARG A 53 12.94 3.65 -4.64
N ALA A 54 13.55 2.95 -5.61
CA ALA A 54 12.80 2.21 -6.62
C ALA A 54 11.98 1.05 -6.03
N ALA A 55 12.39 0.46 -4.91
CA ALA A 55 11.60 -0.54 -4.21
C ALA A 55 10.37 0.09 -3.54
N TRP A 56 10.57 1.12 -2.72
CA TRP A 56 9.47 1.83 -2.05
C TRP A 56 8.48 2.44 -3.04
N ASP A 57 8.94 3.05 -4.13
CA ASP A 57 8.05 3.64 -5.15
C ASP A 57 7.16 2.56 -5.80
N ARG A 58 7.69 1.34 -6.01
CA ARG A 58 6.89 0.20 -6.52
C ARG A 58 5.89 -0.30 -5.47
N ASP A 59 6.32 -0.46 -4.23
CA ASP A 59 5.45 -0.92 -3.15
C ASP A 59 4.33 0.09 -2.85
N GLU A 60 4.67 1.39 -2.79
CA GLU A 60 3.71 2.49 -2.65
C GLU A 60 2.68 2.48 -3.79
N THR A 61 3.14 2.37 -5.05
CA THR A 61 2.23 2.30 -6.21
C THR A 61 1.29 1.11 -6.10
N ARG A 62 1.83 -0.08 -5.83
CA ARG A 62 1.04 -1.31 -5.69
C ARG A 62 -0.01 -1.20 -4.57
N LEU A 63 0.38 -0.68 -3.42
CA LEU A 63 -0.51 -0.53 -2.27
C LEU A 63 -1.61 0.49 -2.54
N ARG A 64 -1.28 1.64 -3.17
CA ARG A 64 -2.27 2.64 -3.57
C ARG A 64 -3.26 2.09 -4.60
N GLU A 65 -2.78 1.34 -5.58
CA GLU A 65 -3.65 0.68 -6.57
C GLU A 65 -4.58 -0.35 -5.90
N ARG A 66 -4.07 -1.12 -4.93
CA ARG A 66 -4.88 -2.08 -4.16
C ARG A 66 -5.93 -1.37 -3.31
N ILE A 67 -5.57 -0.31 -2.58
CA ILE A 67 -6.50 0.50 -1.79
C ILE A 67 -7.59 1.07 -2.71
N ALA A 68 -7.22 1.66 -3.86
CA ALA A 68 -8.18 2.20 -4.80
C ALA A 68 -9.12 1.11 -5.38
N ALA A 69 -8.64 -0.12 -5.57
CA ALA A 69 -9.47 -1.24 -5.98
C ALA A 69 -10.46 -1.67 -4.88
N LEU A 70 -10.01 -1.72 -3.62
CA LEU A 70 -10.84 -2.02 -2.46
C LEU A 70 -11.90 -0.94 -2.22
N ASP A 71 -11.53 0.34 -2.33
CA ASP A 71 -12.47 1.46 -2.22
C ASP A 71 -13.57 1.39 -3.30
N ARG A 72 -13.20 1.04 -4.55
CA ARG A 72 -14.19 0.81 -5.62
C ARG A 72 -15.11 -0.37 -5.32
N ALA A 73 -14.58 -1.46 -4.77
CA ALA A 73 -15.37 -2.63 -4.39
C ALA A 73 -16.34 -2.31 -3.24
N LEU A 74 -15.88 -1.58 -2.23
CA LEU A 74 -16.70 -1.11 -1.10
C LEU A 74 -17.81 -0.16 -1.57
N SER A 75 -17.48 0.78 -2.46
CA SER A 75 -18.47 1.68 -3.07
C SER A 75 -19.52 0.92 -3.89
N ALA A 76 -19.10 -0.09 -4.67
CA ALA A 76 -20.03 -0.95 -5.42
C ALA A 76 -20.93 -1.79 -4.49
N ALA A 77 -20.47 -2.13 -3.29
CA ALA A 77 -21.25 -2.79 -2.24
C ALA A 77 -22.16 -1.84 -1.45
N GLY A 78 -22.18 -0.53 -1.78
CA GLY A 78 -23.01 0.48 -1.11
C GLY A 78 -22.41 1.05 0.18
N VAL A 79 -21.11 0.83 0.43
CA VAL A 79 -20.39 1.42 1.55
C VAL A 79 -19.72 2.71 1.07
N ASP A 80 -20.11 3.83 1.67
CA ASP A 80 -19.42 5.10 1.43
C ASP A 80 -18.14 5.16 2.27
N VAL A 81 -16.99 5.12 1.59
CA VAL A 81 -15.65 5.22 2.17
C VAL A 81 -15.10 6.65 2.09
N HIS A 82 -15.90 7.62 1.63
CA HIS A 82 -15.61 9.05 1.63
C HIS A 82 -16.44 9.78 2.71
N GLY A 83 -16.24 9.36 3.96
CA GLY A 83 -16.72 10.08 5.15
C GLY A 83 -15.77 11.19 5.59
#